data_AF-A0A183EYI7-F1
#
_entry.id   AF-A0A183EYI7-F1
#
_cell.length_a   1.000
_cell.length_b   1.000
_cell.length_c   1.000
_cell.angle_alpha   90.00
_cell.angle_beta   90.00
_cell.angle_gamma   90.00
#
_symmetry.space_group_name_H-M   'P 1'
#
loop_
_entity.id
_entity.type
_entity.pdbx_description
1 polymer ?
#
loop_
_entity_poly.entity_id
_entity_poly.type
_entity_poly.pdbx_seq_one_letter_code
_entity_poly.pdbx_strand_id
1 'polypeptide(L)'
;MARPAIVWPYESSQSVLKDLSGPLRQGFHDFLIAVHLRTHVDARQSAAREYVIPLKQNLEIRNVFYPENEDRFPQILGPTISVRPVMACSGVRSEFGKDSDLKLLPPAFNFAALKAHVMAALCSATEHAVMNCRDLIGGNSLNHFEQVFFAPLFKLFNSLLVIGLFDDDDLKDVLTLIHPSAFDENYIRGLSFSCNTCFCFLFF
;
A
#
# COMPACT_ATOMS: atom_id res chain seq x y z
N MET A 1 20.73 -21.33 11.51
CA MET A 1 19.57 -22.08 10.97
C MET A 1 18.44 -21.07 10.74
N ALA A 2 18.31 -20.55 9.52
CA ALA A 2 17.29 -19.56 9.16
C ALA A 2 15.95 -20.29 8.95
N ARG A 3 14.92 -19.91 9.70
CA ARG A 3 13.58 -20.51 9.62
C ARG A 3 12.83 -19.98 8.39
N PRO A 4 11.97 -20.79 7.76
CA PRO A 4 11.25 -20.36 6.56
C PRO A 4 10.21 -19.30 6.94
N ALA A 5 10.41 -18.07 6.47
CA ALA A 5 9.31 -17.14 6.26
C ALA A 5 8.49 -17.64 5.07
N ILE A 6 7.21 -17.29 4.98
CA ILE A 6 6.47 -17.45 3.73
C ILE A 6 7.13 -16.54 2.70
N VAL A 7 7.91 -17.13 1.79
CA VAL A 7 8.63 -16.42 0.74
C VAL A 7 7.65 -16.14 -0.39
N TRP A 8 7.38 -14.87 -0.65
CA TRP A 8 6.71 -14.46 -1.87
C TRP A 8 7.69 -14.57 -3.04
N PRO A 9 7.46 -15.41 -4.06
CA PRO A 9 8.35 -15.48 -5.20
C PRO A 9 8.12 -14.25 -6.09
N TYR A 10 9.11 -13.36 -6.10
CA TYR A 10 9.03 -12.05 -6.77
C TYR A 10 8.77 -12.15 -8.28
N GLU A 11 9.31 -13.17 -8.96
CA GLU A 11 9.24 -13.30 -10.43
C GLU A 11 8.06 -14.14 -10.95
N SER A 12 7.46 -15.02 -10.15
CA SER A 12 6.36 -15.89 -10.60
C SER A 12 4.97 -15.50 -10.09
N SER A 13 4.86 -14.55 -9.15
CA SER A 13 3.55 -14.19 -8.57
C SER A 13 2.70 -13.29 -9.49
N GLN A 14 3.33 -12.44 -10.31
CA GLN A 14 2.59 -11.56 -11.22
C GLN A 14 1.93 -12.36 -12.37
N SER A 15 2.54 -13.45 -12.84
CA SER A 15 1.93 -14.33 -13.84
C SER A 15 0.80 -15.16 -13.23
N VAL A 16 1.01 -15.73 -12.03
CA VAL A 16 0.00 -16.56 -11.37
C VAL A 16 -1.28 -15.77 -11.05
N LEU A 17 -1.18 -14.54 -10.52
CA LEU A 17 -2.38 -13.73 -10.17
C LEU A 17 -3.15 -13.27 -11.41
N LYS A 18 -2.47 -13.02 -12.54
CA LYS A 18 -3.11 -12.61 -13.79
C LYS A 18 -4.03 -13.70 -14.35
N ASP A 19 -3.68 -14.97 -14.17
CA ASP A 19 -4.43 -16.12 -14.70
C ASP A 19 -5.56 -16.62 -13.79
N LEU A 20 -5.70 -16.09 -12.56
CA LEU A 20 -6.79 -16.48 -11.65
C LEU A 20 -8.15 -15.91 -12.08
N SER A 21 -9.24 -16.55 -11.64
CA SER A 21 -10.56 -15.95 -11.76
C SER A 21 -10.69 -14.74 -10.84
N GLY A 22 -11.59 -13.83 -11.20
CA GLY A 22 -11.83 -12.61 -10.44
C GLY A 22 -12.12 -12.82 -8.95
N PRO A 23 -13.10 -13.66 -8.57
CA PRO A 23 -13.40 -13.97 -7.18
C PRO A 23 -12.22 -14.61 -6.42
N LEU A 24 -11.40 -15.42 -7.09
CA LEU A 24 -10.26 -16.08 -6.47
C LEU A 24 -9.13 -15.10 -6.18
N ARG A 25 -8.86 -14.14 -7.08
CA ARG A 25 -7.95 -13.02 -6.80
C ARG A 25 -8.39 -12.23 -5.58
N GLN A 26 -9.68 -11.86 -5.52
CA GLN A 26 -10.21 -11.12 -4.39
C GLN A 26 -10.05 -11.90 -3.09
N GLY A 27 -10.45 -13.17 -3.06
CA GLY A 27 -10.33 -14.02 -1.88
C GLY A 27 -8.88 -14.18 -1.40
N PHE A 28 -7.92 -14.21 -2.34
CA PHE A 28 -6.51 -14.29 -2.01
C PHE A 28 -5.98 -13.02 -1.32
N HIS A 29 -6.30 -11.84 -1.86
CA HIS A 29 -5.94 -10.57 -1.22
C HIS A 29 -6.63 -10.39 0.13
N ASP A 30 -7.93 -10.71 0.22
CA ASP A 30 -8.70 -10.64 1.46
C ASP A 30 -8.13 -11.60 2.52
N PHE A 31 -7.70 -12.80 2.12
CA PHE A 31 -7.04 -13.76 3.03
C PHE A 31 -5.69 -13.24 3.53
N LEU A 32 -4.86 -12.69 2.64
CA LEU A 32 -3.57 -12.11 3.00
C LEU A 32 -3.74 -10.97 4.01
N ILE A 33 -4.71 -10.08 3.77
CA ILE A 33 -5.06 -9.01 4.71
C ILE A 33 -5.51 -9.61 6.04
N ALA A 34 -6.44 -10.57 6.03
CA ALA A 34 -7.00 -11.15 7.24
C ALA A 34 -5.96 -11.82 8.14
N VAL A 35 -4.99 -12.53 7.56
CA VAL A 35 -3.99 -13.31 8.31
C VAL A 35 -2.79 -12.47 8.73
N HIS A 36 -2.25 -11.63 7.84
CA HIS A 36 -0.97 -10.97 8.06
C HIS A 36 -1.06 -9.50 8.44
N LEU A 37 -2.12 -8.79 8.03
CA LEU A 37 -2.18 -7.33 8.12
C LEU A 37 -3.23 -6.85 9.13
N ARG A 38 -4.37 -7.53 9.24
CA ARG A 38 -5.55 -7.05 9.96
C ARG A 38 -5.26 -6.63 11.39
N THR A 39 -4.57 -7.48 12.17
CA THR A 39 -4.21 -7.17 13.56
C THR A 39 -3.40 -5.87 13.69
N HIS A 40 -2.51 -5.61 12.73
CA HIS A 40 -1.68 -4.41 12.72
C HIS A 40 -2.45 -3.17 12.23
N VAL A 41 -3.30 -3.34 11.21
CA VAL A 41 -4.21 -2.29 10.73
C VAL A 41 -5.13 -1.84 11.86
N ASP A 42 -5.80 -2.78 12.52
CA ASP A 42 -6.76 -2.49 13.60
C ASP A 42 -6.06 -1.78 14.77
N ALA A 43 -4.85 -2.20 15.14
CA ALA A 43 -4.05 -1.54 16.18
C ALA A 43 -3.62 -0.11 15.81
N ARG A 44 -3.23 0.12 14.54
CA ARG A 44 -2.89 1.46 14.06
C ARG A 44 -4.12 2.36 13.99
N GLN A 45 -5.27 1.82 13.59
CA GLN A 45 -6.52 2.55 13.49
C GLN A 45 -7.09 2.92 14.85
N SER A 46 -7.02 2.03 15.85
CA SER A 46 -7.48 2.33 17.21
C SER A 46 -6.68 3.48 17.84
N ALA A 47 -5.36 3.53 17.59
CA ALA A 47 -4.48 4.60 18.06
C ALA A 47 -4.38 5.79 17.08
N ALA A 48 -5.12 5.82 15.97
CA ALA A 48 -4.95 6.85 14.93
C ALA A 48 -5.34 8.26 15.39
N ARG A 49 -6.16 8.37 16.43
CA ARG A 49 -6.62 9.64 17.02
C ARG A 49 -5.88 10.00 18.30
N GLU A 50 -4.81 9.29 18.63
CA GLU A 50 -3.99 9.51 19.80
C GLU A 50 -2.61 10.05 19.39
N TYR A 51 -2.21 11.16 20.00
CA TYR A 51 -0.95 11.84 19.69
C TYR A 51 -0.09 11.89 20.95
N VAL A 52 0.86 10.96 21.04
CA VAL A 52 1.80 10.87 22.16
C VAL A 52 3.19 11.23 21.64
N ILE A 53 3.66 12.43 21.98
CA ILE A 53 4.95 12.96 21.50
C ILE A 53 5.99 12.85 22.62
N PRO A 54 7.03 12.01 22.49
CA PRO A 54 8.07 11.89 23.48
C PRO A 54 9.02 13.09 23.41
N LEU A 55 9.41 13.63 24.56
CA LEU A 55 10.42 14.69 24.63
C LEU A 55 11.81 14.07 24.44
N LYS A 56 12.44 14.32 23.29
CA LYS A 56 13.81 13.90 22.96
C LYS A 56 14.71 15.14 22.85
N GLN A 57 16.01 14.99 23.14
CA GLN A 57 16.98 16.09 23.00
C GLN A 57 17.08 16.62 21.55
N ASN A 58 16.88 15.75 20.56
CA ASN A 58 16.93 16.09 19.13
C ASN A 58 15.52 16.24 18.53
N LEU A 59 14.53 16.69 19.32
CA LEU A 59 13.19 16.93 18.80
C LEU A 59 13.21 18.23 17.98
N GLU A 60 13.49 18.11 16.69
CA GLU A 60 13.40 19.25 15.77
C GLU A 60 11.92 19.59 15.53
N ILE A 61 11.49 20.73 16.08
CA ILE A 61 10.16 21.26 15.82
C ILE A 61 10.20 21.91 14.43
N ARG A 62 9.77 21.15 13.42
CA ARG A 62 9.58 21.70 12.07
C ARG A 62 8.40 22.66 12.10
N ASN A 63 8.67 23.96 12.04
CA ASN A 63 7.62 24.96 11.89
C ASN A 63 7.19 25.02 10.43
N VAL A 64 5.98 24.50 10.18
CA VAL A 64 5.37 24.33 8.86
C VAL A 64 4.99 25.67 8.22
N PHE A 65 4.96 26.76 9.01
CA PHE A 65 4.63 28.10 8.50
C PHE A 65 5.84 28.86 7.93
N TYR A 66 7.05 28.30 8.02
CA TYR A 66 8.21 28.92 7.38
C TYR A 66 8.23 28.66 5.87
N PRO A 67 8.47 29.68 5.03
CA PRO A 67 8.52 29.53 3.58
C PRO A 67 9.56 28.52 3.10
N GLU A 68 10.72 28.43 3.78
CA GLU A 68 11.74 27.42 3.48
C GLU A 68 11.30 25.97 3.71
N ASN A 69 10.20 25.74 4.44
CA ASN A 69 9.62 24.41 4.68
C ASN A 69 8.47 24.08 3.73
N GLU A 70 8.08 25.00 2.85
CA GLU A 70 7.06 24.78 1.83
C GLU A 70 7.68 23.98 0.68
N ASP A 71 7.21 22.74 0.52
CA ASP A 71 7.63 21.83 -0.54
C ASP A 71 6.40 21.33 -1.29
N ARG A 72 6.57 20.73 -2.47
CA ARG A 72 5.50 20.15 -3.30
C ARG A 72 4.78 18.98 -2.62
N PHE A 73 5.44 18.33 -1.66
CA PHE A 73 4.88 17.25 -0.83
C PHE A 73 4.72 17.66 0.64
N PRO A 74 4.10 18.81 0.95
CA PRO A 74 4.14 19.34 2.29
C PRO A 74 3.29 18.44 3.19
N GLN A 75 3.85 18.06 4.35
CA GLN A 75 3.16 17.38 5.47
C GLN A 75 2.83 15.88 5.26
N ILE A 76 3.10 15.31 4.09
CA ILE A 76 2.93 13.86 3.83
C ILE A 76 4.23 13.09 4.15
N LEU A 77 5.38 13.71 3.87
CA LEU A 77 6.69 13.07 3.97
C LEU A 77 7.42 13.41 5.26
N GLY A 78 8.32 12.51 5.65
CA GLY A 78 9.26 12.70 6.74
C GLY A 78 8.93 11.94 8.03
N PRO A 79 9.83 12.04 9.03
CA PRO A 79 9.75 11.20 10.21
C PRO A 79 8.54 11.56 11.09
N THR A 80 7.75 10.55 11.44
CA THR A 80 6.68 10.70 12.42
C THR A 80 7.25 10.58 13.83
N ILE A 81 7.04 11.61 14.66
CA ILE A 81 7.52 11.65 16.05
C ILE A 81 6.55 11.02 17.07
N SER A 82 5.30 10.79 16.69
CA SER A 82 4.28 10.21 17.58
C SER A 82 4.56 8.74 17.89
N VAL A 83 4.38 8.33 19.15
CA VAL A 83 4.41 6.91 19.54
C VAL A 83 3.20 6.21 18.93
N ARG A 84 3.46 5.13 18.21
CA ARG A 84 2.42 4.35 17.54
C ARG A 84 2.73 2.86 17.63
N PRO A 85 1.71 1.97 17.60
CA PRO A 85 1.90 0.53 17.56
C PRO A 85 2.82 0.11 16.40
N VAL A 86 3.77 -0.77 16.65
CA VAL A 86 4.73 -1.27 15.66
C VAL A 86 4.38 -2.70 15.28
N MET A 87 4.64 -3.07 14.04
CA MET A 87 4.42 -4.42 13.54
C MET A 87 5.33 -5.44 14.26
N ALA A 88 4.77 -6.57 14.66
CA ALA A 88 5.49 -7.67 15.27
C ALA A 88 4.92 -8.99 14.75
N CYS A 89 5.78 -9.85 14.22
CA CYS A 89 5.40 -11.14 13.67
C CYS A 89 6.22 -12.26 14.32
N SER A 90 5.70 -13.48 14.27
CA SER A 90 6.43 -14.67 14.73
C SER A 90 6.67 -15.65 13.58
N GLY A 91 7.78 -16.38 13.62
CA GLY A 91 8.03 -17.44 12.64
C GLY A 91 6.97 -18.54 12.74
N VAL A 92 6.63 -19.15 11.61
CA VAL A 92 5.65 -20.25 11.55
C VAL A 92 6.12 -21.40 12.44
N ARG A 93 5.23 -21.90 13.30
CA ARG A 93 5.49 -23.00 14.23
C ARG A 93 4.65 -24.21 13.82
N SER A 94 5.26 -25.39 13.87
CA SER A 94 4.60 -26.68 13.62
C SER A 94 4.16 -27.38 14.91
N GLU A 95 4.71 -26.97 16.05
CA GLU A 95 4.47 -27.58 17.36
C GLU A 95 3.88 -26.52 18.31
N PHE A 96 2.69 -26.81 18.84
CA PHE A 96 1.97 -25.97 19.79
C PHE A 96 1.94 -26.68 21.14
N GLY A 97 2.49 -26.05 22.18
CA GLY A 97 2.44 -26.52 23.56
C GLY A 97 1.43 -25.73 24.38
N LYS A 98 0.85 -26.34 25.43
CA LYS A 98 -0.27 -25.79 26.23
C LYS A 98 -0.03 -24.39 26.85
N ASP A 99 1.21 -23.97 27.06
CA ASP A 99 1.55 -22.63 27.61
C ASP A 99 1.88 -21.58 26.53
N SER A 100 2.03 -21.99 25.26
CA SER A 100 2.40 -21.10 24.15
C SER A 100 1.21 -20.42 23.46
N ASP A 101 -0.01 -20.74 23.89
CA ASP A 101 -1.27 -20.36 23.23
C ASP A 101 -1.74 -18.94 23.57
N LEU A 102 -1.13 -18.28 24.56
CA LEU A 102 -1.62 -17.01 25.11
C LEU A 102 -1.12 -15.74 24.41
N LYS A 103 -0.14 -15.83 23.50
CA LYS A 103 0.38 -14.69 22.72
C LYS A 103 0.78 -15.10 21.30
N LEU A 104 -0.21 -15.39 20.47
CA LEU A 104 0.01 -15.65 19.05
C LEU A 104 0.16 -14.32 18.30
N LEU A 105 1.37 -14.07 17.80
CA LEU A 105 1.63 -13.00 16.83
C LEU A 105 1.33 -13.51 15.41
N PRO A 106 0.96 -12.62 14.48
CA PRO A 106 0.78 -13.01 13.08
C PRO A 106 2.03 -13.72 12.51
N PRO A 107 1.85 -14.72 11.63
CA PRO A 107 2.97 -15.43 11.03
C PRO A 107 3.80 -14.49 10.15
N ALA A 108 5.12 -14.66 10.22
CA ALA A 108 6.09 -13.86 9.48
C ALA A 108 5.87 -13.94 7.97
N PHE A 109 5.92 -12.78 7.33
CA PHE A 109 5.69 -12.60 5.91
C PHE A 109 6.72 -11.63 5.32
N ASN A 110 7.05 -11.79 4.03
CA ASN A 110 7.99 -10.88 3.37
C ASN A 110 7.26 -9.61 2.89
N PHE A 111 7.18 -8.61 3.79
CA PHE A 111 6.53 -7.33 3.49
C PHE A 111 7.28 -6.49 2.44
N ALA A 112 8.59 -6.64 2.30
CA ALA A 112 9.37 -5.94 1.28
C ALA A 112 8.97 -6.42 -0.13
N ALA A 113 8.87 -7.74 -0.32
CA ALA A 113 8.40 -8.31 -1.59
C ALA A 113 6.94 -7.93 -1.88
N LEU A 114 6.08 -7.89 -0.85
CA LEU A 114 4.70 -7.46 -0.98
C LEU A 114 4.58 -6.00 -1.41
N LYS A 115 5.34 -5.11 -0.77
CA LYS A 115 5.40 -3.68 -1.10
C LYS A 115 5.79 -3.49 -2.56
N ALA A 116 6.89 -4.11 -2.98
CA ALA A 116 7.36 -4.04 -4.36
C ALA A 116 6.33 -4.58 -5.36
N HIS A 117 5.64 -5.67 -5.01
CA HIS A 117 4.56 -6.21 -5.84
C HIS A 117 3.37 -5.24 -5.97
N VAL A 118 2.93 -4.64 -4.88
CA VAL A 118 1.81 -3.68 -4.89
C VAL A 118 2.16 -2.43 -5.69
N MET A 119 3.36 -1.88 -5.52
CA MET A 119 3.84 -0.72 -6.29
C MET A 119 3.88 -1.03 -7.79
N ALA A 120 4.48 -2.15 -8.19
CA ALA A 120 4.54 -2.55 -9.59
C ALA A 120 3.15 -2.84 -10.19
N ALA A 121 2.26 -3.47 -9.41
CA ALA A 121 0.89 -3.74 -9.82
C ALA A 121 0.08 -2.46 -9.99
N LEU A 122 0.29 -1.47 -9.12
CA LEU A 122 -0.35 -0.17 -9.19
C LEU A 122 0.06 0.59 -10.46
N CYS A 123 1.37 0.67 -10.74
CA CYS A 123 1.88 1.28 -11.98
C CYS A 123 1.31 0.58 -13.23
N SER A 124 1.38 -0.75 -13.29
CA SER A 124 0.84 -1.51 -14.43
C SER A 124 -0.67 -1.30 -14.59
N ALA A 125 -1.43 -1.27 -13.49
CA ALA A 125 -2.88 -1.02 -13.53
C ALA A 125 -3.21 0.34 -14.13
N THR A 126 -2.43 1.38 -13.79
CA THR A 126 -2.65 2.72 -14.32
C THR A 126 -2.33 2.87 -15.79
N GLU A 127 -1.25 2.25 -16.26
CA GLU A 127 -0.92 2.23 -17.69
C GLU A 127 -2.03 1.54 -18.50
N HIS A 128 -2.54 0.41 -18.00
CA HIS A 128 -3.62 -0.32 -18.66
C HIS A 128 -4.96 0.41 -18.59
N ALA A 129 -5.27 1.11 -17.49
CA ALA A 129 -6.49 1.91 -17.37
C ALA A 129 -6.51 3.02 -18.42
N VAL A 130 -5.40 3.73 -18.61
CA VAL A 130 -5.26 4.81 -19.61
C VAL A 130 -5.49 4.29 -21.05
N MET A 131 -5.02 3.09 -21.36
CA MET A 131 -5.17 2.47 -22.68
C MET A 131 -6.60 1.99 -22.99
N ASN A 132 -7.38 1.63 -21.95
CA ASN A 132 -8.74 1.10 -22.09
C ASN A 132 -9.86 2.14 -21.90
N CYS A 133 -9.53 3.42 -21.64
CA CYS A 133 -10.50 4.51 -21.50
C CYS A 133 -11.34 4.80 -22.78
N ARG A 134 -11.22 4.01 -23.86
CA ARG A 134 -11.97 4.15 -25.13
C ARG A 134 -13.30 3.38 -25.21
N ASP A 135 -13.56 2.42 -24.31
CA ASP A 135 -14.78 1.59 -24.33
C ASP A 135 -15.75 1.87 -23.15
N LEU A 136 -15.59 3.01 -22.47
CA LEU A 136 -16.39 3.38 -21.28
C LEU A 136 -17.89 3.58 -21.54
N ILE A 137 -18.35 3.53 -22.80
CA ILE A 137 -19.76 3.68 -23.19
C ILE A 137 -20.26 2.38 -23.85
N GLY A 138 -20.23 1.24 -23.15
CA GLY A 138 -20.93 0.06 -23.64
C GLY A 138 -20.52 -1.28 -23.05
N GLY A 139 -21.30 -1.74 -22.05
CA GLY A 139 -21.58 -3.17 -21.87
C GLY A 139 -20.56 -3.97 -21.05
N ASN A 140 -21.06 -4.57 -19.96
CA ASN A 140 -20.71 -5.84 -19.28
C ASN A 140 -19.23 -6.26 -18.99
N SER A 141 -18.22 -5.62 -19.56
CA SER A 141 -16.78 -5.87 -19.34
C SER A 141 -16.14 -4.87 -18.37
N LEU A 142 -16.75 -3.68 -18.20
CA LEU A 142 -16.37 -2.63 -17.24
C LEU A 142 -16.32 -3.12 -15.78
N ASN A 143 -17.24 -4.01 -15.40
CA ASN A 143 -17.31 -4.53 -14.04
C ASN A 143 -16.15 -5.49 -13.70
N HIS A 144 -15.45 -6.07 -14.68
CA HIS A 144 -14.49 -7.14 -14.43
C HIS A 144 -13.04 -6.64 -14.25
N PHE A 145 -12.67 -5.48 -14.80
CA PHE A 145 -11.34 -4.91 -14.63
C PHE A 145 -11.30 -3.90 -13.47
N GLU A 146 -12.24 -2.95 -13.43
CA GLU A 146 -12.29 -1.93 -12.36
C GLU A 146 -12.69 -2.52 -11.00
N GLN A 147 -13.74 -3.35 -10.92
CA GLN A 147 -14.17 -3.85 -9.61
C GLN A 147 -13.35 -5.04 -9.10
N VAL A 148 -12.78 -5.85 -9.99
CA VAL A 148 -12.18 -7.14 -9.58
C VAL A 148 -10.66 -7.11 -9.51
N PHE A 149 -9.99 -6.25 -10.29
CA PHE A 149 -8.54 -6.11 -10.21
C PHE A 149 -8.14 -4.94 -9.31
N PHE A 150 -8.79 -3.79 -9.46
CA PHE A 150 -8.42 -2.57 -8.73
C PHE A 150 -8.87 -2.61 -7.27
N ALA A 151 -10.12 -2.96 -6.98
CA ALA A 151 -10.64 -2.94 -5.61
C ALA A 151 -9.84 -3.79 -4.60
N PRO A 152 -9.48 -5.07 -4.87
CA PRO A 152 -8.68 -5.84 -3.92
C PRO A 152 -7.23 -5.35 -3.82
N LEU A 153 -6.65 -4.86 -4.92
CA LEU A 153 -5.30 -4.26 -4.91
C LEU A 153 -5.27 -2.99 -4.05
N PHE A 154 -6.29 -2.14 -4.13
CA PHE A 154 -6.40 -0.92 -3.32
C PHE A 154 -6.65 -1.20 -1.85
N LYS A 155 -7.46 -2.22 -1.53
CA LYS A 155 -7.60 -2.68 -0.13
C LYS A 155 -6.26 -3.09 0.44
N LEU A 156 -5.46 -3.82 -0.34
CA LEU A 156 -4.12 -4.23 0.07
C LEU A 156 -3.18 -3.01 0.23
N PHE A 157 -3.14 -2.13 -0.76
CA PHE A 157 -2.38 -0.87 -0.71
C PHE A 157 -2.74 -0.04 0.54
N ASN A 158 -4.03 0.20 0.78
CA ASN A 158 -4.50 0.95 1.94
C ASN A 158 -4.08 0.30 3.26
N SER A 159 -4.13 -1.04 3.35
CA SER A 159 -3.70 -1.77 4.54
C SER A 159 -2.20 -1.55 4.82
N LEU A 160 -1.36 -1.61 3.79
CA LEU A 160 0.08 -1.35 3.91
C LEU A 160 0.37 0.12 4.26
N LEU A 161 -0.42 1.05 3.72
CA LEU A 161 -0.32 2.48 3.99
C LEU A 161 -0.65 2.80 5.46
N VAL A 162 -1.74 2.24 5.99
CA VAL A 162 -2.12 2.40 7.41
C VAL A 162 -1.08 1.83 8.36
N ILE A 163 -0.46 0.70 8.00
CA ILE A 163 0.64 0.12 8.79
C ILE A 163 1.89 1.01 8.72
N GLY A 164 2.09 1.77 7.64
CA GLY A 164 3.24 2.64 7.42
C GLY A 164 4.45 1.85 6.91
N LEU A 165 4.23 0.99 5.93
CA LEU A 165 5.29 0.21 5.26
C LEU A 165 5.88 0.89 4.03
N PHE A 166 5.25 1.96 3.55
CA PHE A 166 5.76 2.75 2.42
C PHE A 166 6.74 3.81 2.91
N ASP A 167 7.84 3.93 2.19
CA ASP A 167 8.85 4.96 2.41
C ASP A 167 8.45 6.26 1.68
N ASP A 168 9.14 7.36 1.98
CA ASP A 168 8.83 8.67 1.40
C ASP A 168 8.89 8.66 -0.15
N ASP A 169 9.83 7.91 -0.73
CA ASP A 169 9.95 7.81 -2.19
C ASP A 169 8.80 6.99 -2.81
N ASP A 170 8.36 5.91 -2.15
CA ASP A 170 7.19 5.16 -2.61
C ASP A 170 5.94 6.05 -2.61
N LEU A 171 5.77 6.91 -1.59
CA LEU A 171 4.64 7.83 -1.51
C LEU A 171 4.68 8.90 -2.60
N LYS A 172 5.86 9.43 -2.93
CA LYS A 172 6.02 10.36 -4.06
C LYS A 172 5.62 9.72 -5.38
N ASP A 173 6.03 8.47 -5.61
CA ASP A 173 5.67 7.72 -6.82
C ASP A 173 4.15 7.54 -6.93
N VAL A 174 3.49 7.14 -5.83
CA VAL A 174 2.02 7.00 -5.81
C VAL A 174 1.31 8.34 -6.01
N LEU A 175 1.76 9.42 -5.36
CA LEU A 175 1.15 10.75 -5.50
C LEU A 175 1.31 11.29 -6.93
N THR A 176 2.48 11.05 -7.54
CA THR A 176 2.74 11.34 -8.95
C THR A 176 1.82 10.55 -9.86
N LEU A 177 1.54 9.30 -9.52
CA LEU A 177 0.61 8.46 -10.25
C LEU A 177 -0.84 8.96 -10.17
N ILE A 178 -1.26 9.42 -8.98
CA ILE A 178 -2.61 9.94 -8.73
C ILE A 178 -2.83 11.28 -9.45
N HIS A 179 -1.91 12.22 -9.26
CA HIS A 179 -2.05 13.59 -9.74
C HIS A 179 -0.71 14.14 -10.23
N PRO A 180 -0.27 13.73 -11.43
CA PRO A 180 1.06 14.06 -11.96
C PRO A 180 1.24 15.58 -12.08
N SER A 181 0.19 16.32 -12.47
CA SER A 181 0.32 17.77 -12.61
C SER A 181 0.59 18.54 -11.32
N ALA A 182 0.32 17.95 -10.15
CA ALA A 182 0.65 18.56 -8.86
C ALA A 182 1.98 18.03 -8.32
N PHE A 183 2.24 16.73 -8.47
CA PHE A 183 3.33 16.06 -7.75
C PHE A 183 4.56 15.74 -8.62
N ASP A 184 4.45 15.74 -9.94
CA ASP A 184 5.57 15.53 -10.87
C ASP A 184 6.21 16.86 -11.27
N GLU A 185 7.51 17.01 -10.99
CA GLU A 185 8.31 18.18 -11.36
C GLU A 185 8.54 18.27 -12.88
N ASN A 186 8.62 17.12 -13.53
CA ASN A 186 8.86 17.01 -14.98
C ASN A 186 7.55 16.93 -15.77
N TYR A 187 6.40 17.23 -15.15
CA TYR A 187 5.11 17.13 -15.80
C TYR A 187 4.99 18.14 -16.95
N ILE A 188 4.99 17.64 -18.19
CA ILE A 188 4.71 18.44 -19.38
C ILE A 188 3.30 18.10 -19.86
N ARG A 189 2.40 19.10 -19.79
CA ARG A 189 1.02 18.99 -20.28
C ARG A 189 1.03 18.59 -21.77
N GLY A 190 0.56 17.38 -22.06
CA GLY A 190 0.43 16.85 -23.43
C GLY A 190 1.59 15.97 -23.92
N LEU A 191 2.71 15.85 -23.18
CA LEU A 191 3.79 14.89 -23.49
C LEU A 191 3.91 13.77 -22.45
N SER A 192 3.61 14.04 -21.18
CA SER A 192 3.64 13.00 -20.15
C SER A 192 2.44 12.06 -20.33
N PHE A 193 2.71 10.75 -20.33
CA PHE A 193 1.76 9.64 -20.54
C PHE A 193 0.61 9.54 -19.51
N SER A 194 0.48 10.51 -18.61
CA SER A 194 -0.48 10.45 -17.52
C SER A 194 -1.69 11.31 -17.84
N CYS A 195 -2.75 10.63 -18.29
CA CYS A 195 -4.06 11.19 -18.49
C CYS A 195 -4.63 11.55 -17.10
N ASN A 196 -4.55 12.83 -16.69
CA ASN A 196 -5.09 13.36 -15.42
C ASN A 196 -6.53 12.92 -15.12
N THR A 197 -7.28 12.46 -16.13
CA THR A 197 -8.67 12.02 -15.99
C THR A 197 -8.83 10.55 -15.62
N CYS A 198 -7.98 9.61 -16.05
CA CYS A 198 -8.28 8.17 -15.85
C CYS A 198 -8.06 7.72 -14.39
N PHE A 199 -7.14 8.34 -13.62
CA PHE A 199 -6.96 7.99 -12.19
C PHE A 199 -8.04 8.60 -11.28
N CYS A 200 -8.58 9.78 -11.62
CA CYS A 200 -9.71 10.38 -10.89
C CYS A 200 -11.00 9.55 -10.98
N PHE A 201 -11.24 8.85 -12.09
CA PHE A 201 -12.38 7.94 -12.24
C PHE A 201 -12.28 6.68 -11.38
N LEU A 202 -11.05 6.27 -11.01
CA LEU A 202 -10.80 5.07 -10.22
C LEU A 202 -10.94 5.29 -8.70
N PHE A 203 -11.06 6.55 -8.26
CA PHE A 203 -11.15 6.93 -6.85
C PHE A 203 -12.50 7.54 -6.44
N PHE A 204 -13.39 7.85 -7.40
CA PHE A 204 -14.72 8.44 -7.17
C PHE A 204 -15.86 7.54 -7.62
#